data_AF-A0A9W9RBS9-F1
#
_entry.id   AF-A0A9W9RBS9-F1
#
_cell.length_a   1.000
_cell.length_b   1.000
_cell.length_c   1.000
_cell.angle_alpha   90.00
_cell.angle_beta   90.00
_cell.angle_gamma   90.00
#
_symmetry.space_group_name_H-M   'P 1'
#
loop_
_entity.id
_entity.type
_entity.pdbx_description
1 polymer ?
#
loop_
_entity_poly.entity_id
_entity_poly.type
_entity_poly.pdbx_seq_one_letter_code
_entity_poly.pdbx_strand_id
1 'polypeptide(L)'
;MQSALWSFERETFQGSTYHTTPRIIAYNATRESEIGFEWILMTEVSGKPLADLWQCLSIAAKSDLVKKFAGFSISLWRNQLKGIGNIYPLSVTADEKASTGEPAASGSPEHLMNAVPKTGQIVSLEFLWGSHTRQNVNRGPFLSSQEWMEARLAFAKNDCHDAEDELGATTRTLGLIEKLETIFPRIFPRDKYVPELSVVFHDDLSQNNILVSKKGELTGVLDWECVSALPLWKACFYPTFLHGRPRDTKPNIEKYDRGNPPSGGAYWEHLHDYEVTLLRGVFLDEMRKSEPTWVNVFDTSRLRRDFDTAVQHFDSGIVRHIIEKWVEDVTAGNENPQNLRDSLGC
;
A
#
# COMPACT_ATOMS: atom_id res chain seq x y z
N MET A 1 16.58 -4.75 2.50
CA MET A 1 15.34 -4.26 3.13
C MET A 1 15.52 -2.86 3.74
N GLN A 2 16.69 -2.50 4.29
CA GLN A 2 16.82 -1.40 5.26
C GLN A 2 17.38 -0.07 4.74
N SER A 3 17.97 -0.05 3.56
CA SER A 3 18.54 1.17 2.95
C SER A 3 17.52 2.16 2.40
N ALA A 4 16.32 1.68 2.08
CA ALA A 4 15.23 2.47 1.49
C ALA A 4 14.78 3.60 2.42
N LEU A 5 14.63 3.27 3.71
CA LEU A 5 14.21 4.21 4.75
C LEU A 5 15.19 5.37 4.90
N TRP A 6 16.49 5.09 4.74
CA TRP A 6 17.54 6.06 5.00
C TRP A 6 17.61 7.18 3.96
N SER A 7 17.62 6.85 2.65
CA SER A 7 17.61 7.88 1.60
C SER A 7 16.29 8.66 1.58
N PHE A 8 15.19 7.99 1.95
CA PHE A 8 13.84 8.53 1.89
C PHE A 8 13.51 9.49 3.05
N GLU A 9 13.99 9.21 4.27
CA GLU A 9 13.83 10.09 5.44
C GLU A 9 14.34 11.52 5.21
N ARG A 10 15.38 11.70 4.38
CA ARG A 10 15.97 13.03 4.11
C ARG A 10 15.55 13.69 2.80
N GLU A 11 15.33 12.95 1.72
CA GLU A 11 14.98 13.57 0.43
C GLU A 11 13.48 13.92 0.36
N THR A 12 12.61 13.11 0.95
CA THR A 12 11.15 13.24 0.77
C THR A 12 10.46 13.97 1.92
N PHE A 13 11.08 13.99 3.10
CA PHE A 13 10.56 14.67 4.30
C PHE A 13 11.39 15.91 4.68
N GLN A 14 11.86 16.68 3.69
CA GLN A 14 12.41 18.02 3.96
C GLN A 14 11.27 18.96 4.40
N GLY A 15 11.25 19.30 5.70
CA GLY A 15 10.29 20.25 6.28
C GLY A 15 9.54 19.71 7.50
N SER A 16 8.31 20.19 7.72
CA SER A 16 7.48 19.94 8.92
C SER A 16 7.13 18.48 9.21
N THR A 17 7.49 17.56 8.33
CA THR A 17 7.23 16.12 8.41
C THR A 17 8.38 15.31 9.01
N TYR A 18 9.56 15.92 9.20
CA TYR A 18 10.70 15.29 9.89
C TYR A 18 10.38 14.88 11.36
N HIS A 19 9.36 15.50 11.96
CA HIS A 19 8.94 15.20 13.34
C HIS A 19 7.88 14.09 13.45
N THR A 20 7.41 13.56 12.31
CA THR A 20 6.28 12.62 12.28
C THR A 20 6.68 11.20 11.86
N THR A 21 7.96 10.90 11.72
CA THR A 21 8.47 9.53 11.49
C THR A 21 9.53 9.19 12.53
N PRO A 22 9.65 7.92 12.97
CA PRO A 22 10.77 7.49 13.80
C PRO A 22 12.09 7.81 13.09
N ARG A 23 13.07 8.38 13.80
CA ARG A 23 14.41 8.62 13.24
C ARG A 23 15.28 7.38 13.45
N ILE A 24 15.91 6.90 12.39
CA ILE A 24 16.88 5.80 12.49
C ILE A 24 18.11 6.24 13.30
N ILE A 25 18.45 5.46 14.32
CA ILE A 25 19.64 5.63 15.17
C ILE A 25 20.78 4.75 14.67
N ALA A 26 20.49 3.48 14.41
CA ALA A 26 21.45 2.49 13.91
C ALA A 26 20.70 1.34 13.21
N TYR A 27 21.37 0.58 12.37
CA TYR A 27 20.81 -0.63 11.78
C TYR A 27 21.92 -1.62 11.43
N ASN A 28 21.55 -2.88 11.20
CA ASN A 28 22.39 -3.86 10.56
C ASN A 28 21.55 -4.65 9.55
N ALA A 29 21.96 -4.58 8.28
CA ALA A 29 21.25 -5.17 7.16
C ALA A 29 21.66 -6.62 6.88
N THR A 30 22.43 -7.24 7.78
CA THR A 30 22.88 -8.62 7.59
C THR A 30 22.66 -9.49 8.81
N ARG A 31 22.69 -10.80 8.56
CA ARG A 31 22.47 -11.83 9.58
C ARG A 31 23.74 -12.22 10.32
N GLU A 32 24.90 -11.75 9.87
CA GLU A 32 26.19 -12.01 10.54
C GLU A 32 26.41 -11.12 11.78
N SER A 33 25.40 -10.35 12.19
CA SER A 33 25.42 -9.60 13.44
C SER A 33 25.31 -10.53 14.67
N GLU A 34 25.73 -10.06 15.85
CA GLU A 34 25.60 -10.81 17.11
C GLU A 34 24.15 -11.20 17.44
N ILE A 35 23.18 -10.46 16.89
CA ILE A 35 21.74 -10.71 17.05
C ILE A 35 21.29 -11.88 16.15
N GLY A 36 22.04 -12.21 15.10
CA GLY A 36 21.71 -13.28 14.14
C GLY A 36 20.62 -12.90 13.13
N PHE A 37 20.13 -11.67 13.19
CA PHE A 37 19.09 -11.13 12.33
C PHE A 37 19.44 -9.71 11.87
N GLU A 38 18.78 -9.29 10.79
CA GLU A 38 18.77 -7.90 10.36
C GLU A 38 17.95 -7.07 11.36
N TRP A 39 18.39 -5.87 11.73
CA TRP A 39 17.69 -5.04 12.72
C TRP A 39 17.80 -3.55 12.44
N ILE A 40 16.84 -2.78 12.96
CA ILE A 40 16.85 -1.31 12.96
C ILE A 40 16.56 -0.82 14.38
N LEU A 41 17.37 0.10 14.86
CA LEU A 41 17.14 0.87 16.07
C LEU A 41 16.71 2.28 15.67
N MET A 42 15.58 2.74 16.22
CA MET A 42 14.99 4.03 15.90
C MET A 42 14.48 4.74 17.16
N THR A 43 14.20 6.04 17.06
CA THR A 43 13.60 6.80 18.16
C THR A 43 12.15 6.38 18.39
N GLU A 44 11.73 6.34 19.66
CA GLU A 44 10.31 6.24 19.99
C GLU A 44 9.58 7.54 19.60
N VAL A 45 8.40 7.40 18.97
CA VAL A 45 7.53 8.52 18.64
C VAL A 45 6.38 8.57 19.64
N SER A 46 6.20 9.71 20.31
CA SER A 46 5.11 9.87 21.28
C SER A 46 3.74 9.98 20.60
N GLY A 47 2.71 9.42 21.22
CA GLY A 47 1.33 9.51 20.76
C GLY A 47 0.52 8.28 21.16
N LYS A 48 -0.74 8.24 20.74
CA LYS A 48 -1.58 7.05 20.81
C LYS A 48 -2.01 6.63 19.41
N PRO A 49 -2.18 5.33 19.13
CA PRO A 49 -2.80 4.88 17.89
C PRO A 49 -4.10 5.63 17.61
N LEU A 50 -4.29 6.04 16.36
CA LEU A 50 -5.51 6.70 15.91
C LEU A 50 -6.73 5.80 16.14
N ALA A 51 -6.56 4.48 16.03
CA ALA A 51 -7.60 3.48 16.28
C ALA A 51 -8.24 3.64 17.68
N ASP A 52 -7.41 3.91 18.70
CA ASP A 52 -7.84 4.07 20.10
C ASP A 52 -8.69 5.34 20.31
N LEU A 53 -8.49 6.34 19.46
CA LEU A 53 -9.08 7.67 19.64
C LEU A 53 -10.12 8.01 18.57
N TRP A 54 -10.23 7.24 17.48
CA TRP A 54 -11.07 7.57 16.32
C TRP A 54 -12.51 7.93 16.72
N GLN A 55 -13.15 7.09 17.54
CA GLN A 55 -14.54 7.31 17.96
C GLN A 55 -14.71 8.56 18.85
N CYS A 56 -13.66 8.95 19.56
CA CYS A 56 -13.66 10.12 20.46
C CYS A 56 -13.33 11.43 19.73
N LEU A 57 -12.73 11.37 18.54
CA LEU A 57 -12.36 12.55 17.77
C LEU A 57 -13.58 13.14 17.04
N SER A 58 -13.68 14.47 17.08
CA SER A 58 -14.67 15.20 16.27
C SER A 58 -14.36 15.05 14.78
N ILE A 59 -15.39 15.18 13.94
CA ILE A 59 -15.21 15.18 12.48
C ILE A 59 -14.27 16.31 12.02
N ALA A 60 -14.23 17.45 12.73
CA ALA A 60 -13.33 18.55 12.42
C ALA A 60 -11.86 18.14 12.67
N ALA A 61 -11.56 17.51 13.80
CA ALA A 61 -10.21 17.00 14.10
C ALA A 61 -9.78 15.92 13.09
N LYS A 62 -10.68 14.99 12.73
CA LYS A 62 -10.43 14.00 11.67
C LYS A 62 -10.18 14.67 10.32
N SER A 63 -10.92 15.74 9.99
CA SER A 63 -10.74 16.49 8.75
C SER A 63 -9.37 17.17 8.69
N ASP A 64 -8.92 17.78 9.79
CA ASP A 64 -7.59 18.40 9.88
C ASP A 64 -6.47 17.36 9.74
N LEU A 65 -6.65 16.17 10.32
CA LEU A 65 -5.74 15.04 10.13
C LEU A 65 -5.68 14.60 8.67
N VAL A 66 -6.82 14.48 8.00
CA VAL A 66 -6.91 14.10 6.58
C VAL A 66 -6.22 15.12 5.67
N LYS A 67 -6.36 16.42 5.94
CA LYS A 67 -5.64 17.46 5.20
C LYS A 67 -4.13 17.33 5.35
N LYS A 68 -3.63 16.96 6.53
CA LYS A 68 -2.21 16.64 6.73
C LYS A 68 -1.78 15.47 5.84
N PHE A 69 -2.56 14.38 5.80
CA PHE A 69 -2.28 13.23 4.94
C PHE A 69 -2.37 13.53 3.44
N ALA A 70 -3.27 14.41 3.01
CA ALA A 70 -3.24 14.93 1.64
C ALA A 70 -1.91 15.64 1.34
N GLY A 71 -1.43 16.48 2.27
CA GLY A 71 -0.10 17.09 2.20
C GLY A 71 1.05 16.07 2.09
N PHE A 72 0.99 14.96 2.83
CA PHE A 72 1.95 13.86 2.69
C PHE A 72 1.89 13.25 1.30
N SER A 73 0.70 12.84 0.82
CA SER A 73 0.52 12.27 -0.51
C SER A 73 1.03 13.20 -1.62
N ILE A 74 0.84 14.52 -1.48
CA ILE A 74 1.37 15.53 -2.40
C ILE A 74 2.91 15.55 -2.36
N SER A 75 3.53 15.50 -1.18
CA SER A 75 4.99 15.45 -1.06
C SER A 75 5.56 14.21 -1.74
N LEU A 76 4.95 13.04 -1.50
CA LEU A 76 5.35 11.79 -2.16
C LEU A 76 5.18 11.86 -3.67
N TRP A 77 4.05 12.39 -4.12
CA TRP A 77 3.74 12.58 -5.54
C TRP A 77 4.75 13.44 -6.29
N ARG A 78 5.30 14.47 -5.63
CA ARG A 78 6.32 15.36 -6.22
C ARG A 78 7.72 14.74 -6.28
N ASN A 79 7.95 13.65 -5.55
CA ASN A 79 9.23 12.95 -5.46
C ASN A 79 9.13 11.57 -6.15
N GLN A 80 8.86 11.60 -7.46
CA GLN A 80 8.67 10.37 -8.24
C GLN A 80 9.99 9.65 -8.54
N LEU A 81 9.90 8.33 -8.57
CA LEU A 81 10.96 7.40 -8.91
C LEU A 81 10.65 6.75 -10.26
N LYS A 82 11.56 5.89 -10.72
CA LYS A 82 11.43 5.13 -11.96
C LYS A 82 11.53 3.65 -11.67
N GLY A 83 10.60 2.86 -12.22
CA GLY A 83 10.46 1.42 -11.95
C GLY A 83 9.74 1.12 -10.65
N ILE A 84 9.40 -0.14 -10.43
CA ILE A 84 8.60 -0.65 -9.31
C ILE A 84 9.45 -1.60 -8.47
N GLY A 85 9.42 -1.43 -7.15
CA GLY A 85 10.19 -2.22 -6.20
C GLY A 85 10.65 -1.38 -5.00
N ASN A 86 11.57 -1.90 -4.18
CA ASN A 86 12.07 -1.14 -3.03
C ASN A 86 13.28 -0.29 -3.42
N ILE A 87 13.61 0.68 -2.57
CA ILE A 87 14.72 1.60 -2.80
C ILE A 87 16.01 1.03 -2.21
N TYR A 88 17.06 1.01 -3.01
CA TYR A 88 18.39 0.59 -2.60
C TYR A 88 19.35 1.77 -2.71
N PRO A 89 20.39 1.83 -1.86
CA PRO A 89 21.42 2.82 -2.05
C PRO A 89 22.18 2.41 -3.32
N LEU A 90 22.74 3.37 -4.04
CA LEU A 90 23.73 3.01 -5.05
C LEU A 90 24.82 2.20 -4.36
N SER A 91 25.02 0.96 -4.80
CA SER A 91 26.31 0.34 -4.56
C SER A 91 27.33 1.27 -5.20
N VAL A 92 28.32 1.72 -4.41
CA VAL A 92 29.63 2.01 -5.00
C VAL A 92 29.92 0.79 -5.86
N THR A 93 30.03 1.03 -7.16
CA THR A 93 29.87 0.08 -8.25
C THR A 93 30.49 -1.27 -7.95
N ALA A 94 29.80 -2.34 -8.38
CA ALA A 94 30.30 -3.71 -8.31
C ALA A 94 31.68 -3.91 -8.98
N ASP A 95 32.18 -2.91 -9.71
CA ASP A 95 33.52 -2.88 -10.29
C ASP A 95 34.66 -2.56 -9.30
N GLU A 96 34.38 -2.03 -8.09
CA GLU A 96 35.44 -1.74 -7.09
C GLU A 96 35.54 -2.78 -5.95
N LYS A 97 34.49 -3.58 -5.71
CA LYS A 97 34.48 -4.58 -4.62
C LYS A 97 35.06 -5.94 -4.98
N ALA A 98 35.45 -6.17 -6.24
CA ALA A 98 36.16 -7.39 -6.61
C ALA A 98 37.60 -7.45 -6.06
N SER A 99 38.12 -6.35 -5.47
CA SER A 99 39.52 -6.25 -5.04
C SER A 99 39.74 -6.31 -3.52
N THR A 100 38.69 -6.19 -2.69
CA THR A 100 38.84 -6.19 -1.23
C THR A 100 37.68 -6.99 -0.62
N GLY A 101 37.99 -8.18 -0.09
CA GLY A 101 37.03 -9.09 0.52
C GLY A 101 36.46 -8.60 1.85
N GLU A 102 36.04 -7.34 1.95
CA GLU A 102 35.42 -6.79 3.15
C GLU A 102 33.88 -6.93 3.10
N PRO A 103 33.23 -7.38 4.20
CA PRO A 103 31.78 -7.43 4.28
C PRO A 103 31.23 -6.00 4.38
N ALA A 104 30.57 -5.55 3.33
CA ALA A 104 29.79 -4.32 3.40
C ALA A 104 28.48 -4.60 4.13
N ALA A 105 28.24 -3.99 5.31
CA ALA A 105 26.90 -3.63 5.82
C ALA A 105 26.83 -3.15 7.29
N SER A 106 27.91 -2.61 7.86
CA SER A 106 27.77 -1.66 8.98
C SER A 106 28.10 -0.26 8.44
N GLY A 107 27.19 0.69 8.61
CA GLY A 107 27.35 2.03 8.08
C GLY A 107 26.92 3.08 9.09
N SER A 108 27.71 4.14 9.23
CA SER A 108 27.21 5.38 9.81
C SER A 108 26.30 6.06 8.77
N PRO A 109 25.21 6.73 9.21
CA PRO A 109 24.31 7.48 8.32
C PRO A 109 25.05 8.38 7.31
N GLU A 110 26.19 8.94 7.69
CA GLU A 110 26.88 9.96 6.90
C GLU A 110 27.45 9.45 5.55
N HIS A 111 27.72 8.15 5.39
CA HIS A 111 28.33 7.61 4.16
C HIS A 111 27.37 7.44 2.97
N LEU A 112 26.06 7.50 3.19
CA LEU A 112 25.05 7.30 2.14
C LEU A 112 24.56 8.64 1.53
N MET A 113 25.07 9.78 2.01
CA MET A 113 24.52 11.13 1.78
C MET A 113 24.57 11.65 0.34
N ASN A 114 25.27 10.96 -0.57
CA ASN A 114 25.46 11.38 -1.97
C ASN A 114 24.94 10.36 -3.00
N ALA A 115 24.30 9.27 -2.56
CA ALA A 115 23.83 8.21 -3.44
C ALA A 115 22.40 8.51 -3.93
N VAL A 116 22.22 8.66 -5.25
CA VAL A 116 20.87 8.72 -5.87
C VAL A 116 20.13 7.40 -5.62
N PRO A 117 18.95 7.43 -4.98
CA PRO A 117 18.18 6.22 -4.72
C PRO A 117 17.76 5.55 -6.04
N LYS A 118 17.92 4.22 -6.11
CA LYS A 118 17.49 3.43 -7.26
C LYS A 118 16.48 2.37 -6.84
N THR A 119 15.42 2.23 -7.63
CA THR A 119 14.46 1.13 -7.47
C THR A 119 15.12 -0.19 -7.87
N GLY A 120 15.05 -1.17 -6.97
CA GLY A 120 15.58 -2.51 -7.15
C GLY A 120 14.49 -3.57 -6.99
N GLN A 121 14.90 -4.76 -6.53
CA GLN A 121 13.98 -5.87 -6.27
C GLN A 121 12.88 -5.47 -5.29
N ILE A 122 11.66 -5.97 -5.50
CA ILE A 122 10.58 -5.79 -4.54
C ILE A 122 10.77 -6.74 -3.34
N VAL A 123 10.49 -6.18 -2.17
CA VAL A 123 10.59 -6.73 -0.84
C VAL A 123 9.34 -6.23 -0.11
N SER A 124 8.24 -6.94 -0.32
CA SER A 124 6.95 -6.71 0.32
C SER A 124 6.47 -8.01 0.99
N LEU A 125 5.55 -7.89 1.94
CA LEU A 125 4.97 -9.07 2.60
C LEU A 125 4.34 -10.03 1.59
N GLU A 126 3.62 -9.52 0.59
CA GLU A 126 3.06 -10.33 -0.50
C GLU A 126 4.12 -11.17 -1.21
N PHE A 127 5.36 -10.70 -1.33
CA PHE A 127 6.42 -11.42 -2.02
C PHE A 127 7.24 -12.32 -1.08
N LEU A 128 7.19 -12.09 0.24
CA LEU A 128 8.04 -12.74 1.23
C LEU A 128 7.30 -13.64 2.22
N TRP A 129 5.97 -13.63 2.23
CA TRP A 129 5.22 -14.40 3.21
C TRP A 129 5.15 -15.89 2.84
N GLY A 130 5.24 -16.76 3.85
CA GLY A 130 5.03 -18.20 3.68
C GLY A 130 5.94 -18.86 2.63
N SER A 131 5.31 -19.63 1.72
CA SER A 131 6.01 -20.38 0.67
C SER A 131 6.60 -19.47 -0.41
N HIS A 132 6.16 -18.21 -0.52
CA HIS A 132 6.55 -17.31 -1.60
C HIS A 132 8.06 -17.12 -1.66
N THR A 133 8.74 -17.08 -0.50
CA THR A 133 10.21 -17.01 -0.39
C THR A 133 10.96 -18.08 -1.19
N ARG A 134 10.34 -19.22 -1.47
CA ARG A 134 10.94 -20.37 -2.17
C ARG A 134 10.47 -20.49 -3.61
N GLN A 135 9.43 -19.75 -4.00
CA GLN A 135 8.91 -19.79 -5.36
C GLN A 135 9.82 -19.03 -6.33
N ASN A 136 10.02 -19.59 -7.51
CA ASN A 136 10.82 -19.00 -8.58
C ASN A 136 9.98 -18.04 -9.44
N VAL A 137 9.55 -16.93 -8.84
CA VAL A 137 8.79 -15.85 -9.51
C VAL A 137 9.68 -14.62 -9.65
N ASN A 138 9.51 -13.84 -10.72
CA ASN A 138 10.24 -12.59 -10.93
C ASN A 138 9.95 -11.61 -9.77
N ARG A 139 11.00 -10.98 -9.25
CA ARG A 139 10.93 -10.05 -8.10
C ARG A 139 11.38 -8.64 -8.45
N GLY A 140 11.58 -8.35 -9.74
CA GLY A 140 11.97 -7.02 -10.20
C GLY A 140 13.48 -6.72 -10.06
N PRO A 141 13.90 -5.45 -10.22
CA PRO A 141 13.04 -4.27 -10.40
C PRO A 141 12.13 -4.40 -11.61
N PHE A 142 10.84 -4.10 -11.45
CA PHE A 142 9.91 -4.16 -12.58
C PHE A 142 9.92 -2.82 -13.32
N LEU A 143 9.92 -2.89 -14.64
CA LEU A 143 9.93 -1.68 -15.48
C LEU A 143 8.52 -1.18 -15.77
N SER A 144 7.51 -2.04 -15.63
CA SER A 144 6.13 -1.69 -15.92
C SER A 144 5.15 -2.38 -14.97
N SER A 145 3.97 -1.80 -14.84
CA SER A 145 2.84 -2.42 -14.13
C SER A 145 2.46 -3.78 -14.70
N GLN A 146 2.71 -4.02 -15.99
CA GLN A 146 2.50 -5.32 -16.62
C GLN A 146 3.40 -6.38 -15.98
N GLU A 147 4.72 -6.15 -15.94
CA GLU A 147 5.69 -7.10 -15.38
C GLU A 147 5.44 -7.36 -13.89
N TRP A 148 5.10 -6.30 -13.14
CA TRP A 148 4.78 -6.43 -11.72
C TRP A 148 3.53 -7.27 -11.49
N MET A 149 2.46 -7.03 -12.26
CA MET A 149 1.21 -7.77 -12.12
C MET A 149 1.32 -9.21 -12.64
N GLU A 150 2.11 -9.47 -13.69
CA GLU A 150 2.45 -10.83 -14.13
C GLU A 150 3.09 -11.66 -13.00
N ALA A 151 4.02 -11.06 -12.23
CA ALA A 151 4.61 -11.72 -11.08
C ALA A 151 3.58 -12.03 -9.99
N ARG A 152 2.66 -11.11 -9.71
CA ARG A 152 1.60 -11.30 -8.70
C ARG A 152 0.60 -12.39 -9.09
N LEU A 153 0.18 -12.42 -10.36
CA LEU A 153 -0.65 -13.50 -10.89
C LEU A 153 0.06 -14.86 -10.82
N ALA A 154 1.38 -14.90 -11.05
CA ALA A 154 2.17 -16.12 -10.91
C ALA A 154 2.17 -16.66 -9.47
N PHE A 155 2.31 -15.79 -8.46
CA PHE A 155 2.13 -16.20 -7.05
C PHE A 155 0.74 -16.76 -6.80
N ALA A 156 -0.32 -16.00 -7.15
CA ALA A 156 -1.70 -16.44 -6.96
C ALA A 156 -1.99 -17.82 -7.59
N LYS A 157 -1.40 -18.08 -8.76
CA LYS A 157 -1.52 -19.37 -9.46
C LYS A 157 -0.78 -20.49 -8.73
N ASN A 158 0.45 -20.25 -8.29
CA ASN A 158 1.24 -21.21 -7.53
C ASN A 158 0.53 -21.58 -6.21
N ASP A 159 -0.04 -20.60 -5.51
CA ASP A 159 -0.74 -20.82 -4.25
C ASP A 159 -1.99 -21.71 -4.42
N CYS A 160 -2.66 -21.61 -5.59
CA CYS A 160 -3.73 -22.53 -5.93
C CYS A 160 -3.24 -23.96 -6.17
N HIS A 161 -2.08 -24.13 -6.83
CA HIS A 161 -1.51 -25.45 -7.06
C HIS A 161 -1.04 -26.12 -5.76
N ASP A 162 -0.55 -25.35 -4.79
CA ASP A 162 -0.11 -25.90 -3.50
C ASP A 162 -1.29 -26.28 -2.57
N ALA A 163 -2.50 -25.79 -2.83
CA ALA A 163 -3.72 -26.04 -2.03
C ALA A 163 -4.50 -27.33 -2.46
N GLU A 164 -3.80 -28.34 -2.96
CA GLU A 164 -4.35 -29.57 -3.58
C GLU A 164 -5.33 -30.40 -2.70
N ASP A 165 -5.40 -30.14 -1.39
CA ASP A 165 -6.26 -30.90 -0.45
C ASP A 165 -7.76 -30.55 -0.50
N GLU A 166 -8.18 -29.48 -1.23
CA GLU A 166 -9.60 -29.09 -1.42
C GLU A 166 -9.99 -28.93 -2.91
N LEU A 167 -10.00 -30.04 -3.66
CA LEU A 167 -10.23 -30.10 -5.11
C LEU A 167 -11.34 -29.17 -5.66
N GLY A 168 -12.45 -28.98 -4.93
CA GLY A 168 -13.59 -28.16 -5.36
C GLY A 168 -13.44 -26.65 -5.12
N ALA A 169 -12.66 -26.20 -4.12
CA ALA A 169 -12.37 -24.79 -3.90
C ALA A 169 -11.23 -24.34 -4.84
N THR A 170 -10.19 -25.16 -4.96
CA THR A 170 -9.03 -24.94 -5.82
C THR A 170 -9.39 -24.80 -7.29
N THR A 171 -10.25 -25.69 -7.83
CA THR A 171 -10.71 -25.61 -9.24
C THR A 171 -11.42 -24.29 -9.54
N ARG A 172 -12.23 -23.80 -8.60
CA ARG A 172 -12.96 -22.54 -8.80
C ARG A 172 -12.00 -21.37 -8.73
N THR A 173 -11.08 -21.33 -7.77
CA THR A 173 -10.11 -20.22 -7.63
C THR A 173 -9.20 -20.13 -8.86
N LEU A 174 -8.73 -21.27 -9.39
CA LEU A 174 -8.01 -21.33 -10.67
C LEU A 174 -8.84 -20.75 -11.82
N GLY A 175 -10.11 -21.13 -11.94
CA GLY A 175 -10.99 -20.59 -12.98
C GLY A 175 -11.18 -19.06 -12.88
N LEU A 176 -11.11 -18.48 -11.69
CA LEU A 176 -11.14 -17.01 -11.53
C LEU A 176 -9.82 -16.37 -11.98
N ILE A 177 -8.67 -16.96 -11.65
CA ILE A 177 -7.35 -16.51 -12.12
C ILE A 177 -7.28 -16.56 -13.64
N GLU A 178 -7.74 -17.63 -14.28
CA GLU A 178 -7.76 -17.75 -15.75
C GLU A 178 -8.62 -16.66 -16.42
N LYS A 179 -9.76 -16.31 -15.81
CA LYS A 179 -10.58 -15.17 -16.28
C LYS A 179 -9.84 -13.84 -16.09
N LEU A 180 -9.12 -13.64 -14.99
CA LEU A 180 -8.27 -12.46 -14.77
C LEU A 180 -7.14 -12.37 -15.81
N GLU A 181 -6.46 -13.49 -16.10
CA GLU A 181 -5.44 -13.59 -17.15
C GLU A 181 -6.00 -13.21 -18.54
N THR A 182 -7.28 -13.49 -18.80
CA THR A 182 -7.93 -13.14 -20.08
C THR A 182 -8.11 -11.62 -20.24
N ILE A 183 -8.50 -10.91 -19.19
CA ILE A 183 -8.70 -9.44 -19.24
C ILE A 183 -7.40 -8.66 -18.98
N PHE A 184 -6.38 -9.31 -18.42
CA PHE A 184 -5.11 -8.71 -18.03
C PHE A 184 -4.43 -7.87 -19.13
N PRO A 185 -4.23 -8.37 -20.39
CA PRO A 185 -3.54 -7.60 -21.43
C PRO A 185 -4.27 -6.32 -21.86
N ARG A 186 -5.60 -6.26 -21.66
CA ARG A 186 -6.41 -5.06 -21.94
C ARG A 186 -6.21 -3.99 -20.88
N ILE A 187 -6.03 -4.39 -19.62
CA ILE A 187 -5.92 -3.47 -18.47
C ILE A 187 -4.47 -2.98 -18.30
N PHE A 188 -3.50 -3.88 -18.54
CA PHE A 188 -2.08 -3.62 -18.47
C PHE A 188 -1.41 -3.91 -19.82
N PRO A 189 -1.59 -3.01 -20.81
CA PRO A 189 -0.94 -3.17 -22.10
C PRO A 189 0.58 -3.11 -21.94
N ARG A 190 1.27 -3.84 -22.82
CA ARG A 190 2.72 -3.97 -22.81
C ARG A 190 3.37 -2.69 -23.34
N ASP A 191 3.99 -1.93 -22.46
CA ASP A 191 4.83 -0.78 -22.81
C ASP A 191 6.29 -1.10 -22.45
N LYS A 192 7.21 -0.96 -23.41
CA LYS A 192 8.51 -1.65 -23.36
C LYS A 192 9.75 -0.78 -23.40
N TYR A 193 9.61 0.53 -23.34
CA TYR A 193 10.75 1.38 -23.70
C TYR A 193 11.23 2.32 -22.60
N VAL A 194 10.43 2.56 -21.54
CA VAL A 194 10.82 3.43 -20.43
C VAL A 194 10.29 2.85 -19.11
N PRO A 195 11.10 2.81 -18.03
CA PRO A 195 10.59 2.44 -16.71
C PRO A 195 9.46 3.38 -16.29
N GLU A 196 8.34 2.81 -15.86
CA GLU A 196 7.16 3.55 -15.41
C GLU A 196 7.49 4.43 -14.18
N LEU A 197 6.80 5.56 -14.07
CA LEU A 197 6.91 6.42 -12.89
C LEU A 197 6.27 5.75 -11.69
N SER A 198 6.91 5.89 -10.54
CA SER A 198 6.44 5.34 -9.27
C SER A 198 6.61 6.34 -8.15
N VAL A 199 5.93 6.10 -7.04
CA VAL A 199 6.10 6.85 -5.80
C VAL A 199 6.14 5.87 -4.65
N VAL A 200 6.83 6.24 -3.57
CA VAL A 200 6.78 5.45 -2.35
C VAL A 200 5.36 5.40 -1.83
N PHE A 201 4.89 4.20 -1.53
CA PHE A 201 3.53 3.93 -1.09
C PHE A 201 3.54 3.12 0.19
N HIS A 202 2.86 3.65 1.22
CA HIS A 202 2.74 2.99 2.51
C HIS A 202 1.56 2.01 2.49
N ASP A 203 1.83 0.73 2.25
CA ASP A 203 0.80 -0.30 2.05
C ASP A 203 -0.13 -0.50 3.28
N ASP A 204 0.38 -0.30 4.50
CA ASP A 204 -0.42 -0.39 5.74
C ASP A 204 -0.53 0.93 6.51
N LEU A 205 -1.07 1.96 5.85
CA LEU A 205 -1.37 3.23 6.52
C LEU A 205 -2.71 3.16 7.29
N SER A 206 -2.87 2.13 8.12
CA SER A 206 -4.05 1.91 8.95
C SER A 206 -4.05 2.78 10.21
N GLN A 207 -5.19 2.81 10.91
CA GLN A 207 -5.33 3.59 12.15
C GLN A 207 -4.41 3.13 13.29
N ASN A 208 -3.83 1.94 13.20
CA ASN A 208 -2.87 1.43 14.20
C ASN A 208 -1.46 2.02 13.98
N ASN A 209 -1.11 2.31 12.72
CA ASN A 209 0.19 2.84 12.33
C ASN A 209 0.24 4.37 12.30
N ILE A 210 -0.85 5.03 12.70
CA ILE A 210 -0.93 6.49 12.82
C ILE A 210 -1.01 6.86 14.29
N LEU A 211 -0.04 7.62 14.78
CA LEU A 211 -0.05 8.16 16.13
C LEU A 211 -0.59 9.58 16.16
N VAL A 212 -1.43 9.86 17.15
CA VAL A 212 -1.99 11.20 17.40
C VAL A 212 -1.86 11.64 18.84
N SER A 213 -1.88 12.96 19.05
CA SER A 213 -2.01 13.59 20.36
C SER A 213 -3.43 13.39 20.92
N LYS A 214 -3.65 13.71 22.20
CA LYS A 214 -5.00 13.70 22.81
C LYS A 214 -6.00 14.61 22.08
N LYS A 215 -5.52 15.58 21.29
CA LYS A 215 -6.35 16.50 20.50
C LYS A 215 -6.62 15.99 19.07
N GLY A 216 -6.08 14.84 18.69
CA GLY A 216 -6.19 14.30 17.33
C GLY A 216 -5.16 14.87 16.34
N GLU A 217 -4.12 15.56 16.83
CA GLU A 217 -3.06 16.07 15.96
C GLU A 217 -2.09 14.93 15.64
N LEU A 218 -1.74 14.75 14.36
CA LEU A 218 -0.70 13.81 13.94
C LEU A 218 0.61 14.02 14.71
N THR A 219 1.11 12.96 15.34
CA THR A 219 2.43 12.95 16.00
C THR A 219 3.38 11.93 15.37
N GLY A 220 2.87 10.89 14.70
CA GLY A 220 3.71 9.85 14.13
C GLY A 220 3.02 9.03 13.04
N VAL A 221 3.81 8.54 12.10
CA VAL A 221 3.47 7.48 11.15
C VAL A 221 4.52 6.40 11.34
N LEU A 222 4.07 5.20 11.67
CA LEU A 222 4.89 4.04 11.98
C LEU A 222 4.85 3.04 10.83
N ASP A 223 5.62 1.97 10.98
CA ASP A 223 5.51 0.76 10.14
C ASP A 223 5.89 0.95 8.67
N TRP A 224 7.01 1.66 8.46
CA TRP A 224 7.60 1.88 7.15
C TRP A 224 8.40 0.68 6.62
N GLU A 225 8.31 -0.48 7.26
CA GLU A 225 9.00 -1.68 6.81
C GLU A 225 8.40 -2.20 5.49
N CYS A 226 9.24 -2.80 4.65
CA CYS A 226 8.82 -3.37 3.36
C CYS A 226 8.09 -2.40 2.40
N VAL A 227 8.12 -1.09 2.67
CA VAL A 227 7.50 -0.06 1.83
C VAL A 227 8.19 0.03 0.47
N SER A 228 7.38 0.01 -0.59
CA SER A 228 7.82 -0.07 -1.98
C SER A 228 7.52 1.21 -2.75
N ALA A 229 8.30 1.48 -3.79
CA ALA A 229 7.92 2.41 -4.85
C ALA A 229 6.96 1.69 -5.81
N LEU A 230 5.71 2.13 -5.85
CA LEU A 230 4.63 1.53 -6.63
C LEU A 230 4.15 2.46 -7.76
N PRO A 231 3.55 1.91 -8.84
CA PRO A 231 3.02 2.71 -9.94
C PRO A 231 2.07 3.80 -9.47
N LEU A 232 2.04 4.91 -10.22
CA LEU A 232 1.17 6.05 -9.91
C LEU A 232 -0.31 5.64 -9.76
N TRP A 233 -0.82 4.71 -10.58
CA TRP A 233 -2.22 4.28 -10.48
C TRP A 233 -2.55 3.55 -9.16
N LYS A 234 -1.57 2.86 -8.57
CA LYS A 234 -1.72 2.14 -7.29
C LYS A 234 -1.63 3.14 -6.14
N ALA A 235 -0.68 4.06 -6.20
CA ALA A 235 -0.44 5.05 -5.16
C ALA A 235 -1.45 6.22 -5.15
N CYS A 236 -2.07 6.53 -6.30
CA CYS A 236 -3.16 7.50 -6.39
C CYS A 236 -4.46 6.90 -5.89
N PHE A 237 -4.56 6.72 -4.57
CA PHE A 237 -5.76 6.27 -3.88
C PHE A 237 -5.84 6.84 -2.45
N TYR A 238 -6.93 6.53 -1.75
CA TYR A 238 -7.08 6.91 -0.35
C TYR A 238 -6.12 6.12 0.55
N PRO A 239 -5.50 6.77 1.55
CA PRO A 239 -4.88 6.08 2.68
C PRO A 239 -5.80 5.02 3.31
N THR A 240 -5.23 3.92 3.80
CA THR A 240 -5.99 2.77 4.33
C THR A 240 -6.92 3.14 5.48
N PHE A 241 -6.54 4.09 6.35
CA PHE A 241 -7.42 4.58 7.43
C PHE A 241 -8.70 5.28 6.95
N LEU A 242 -8.81 5.60 5.65
CA LEU A 242 -10.00 6.14 4.99
C LEU A 242 -10.76 5.09 4.19
N HIS A 243 -10.41 3.80 4.25
CA HIS A 243 -11.16 2.70 3.64
C HIS A 243 -12.46 2.42 4.42
N GLY A 244 -13.42 1.74 3.80
CA GLY A 244 -14.81 1.61 4.27
C GLY A 244 -15.83 1.67 3.11
N ARG A 245 -17.04 1.19 3.33
CA ARG A 245 -18.08 1.20 2.29
C ARG A 245 -18.66 2.61 2.13
N PRO A 246 -18.83 3.11 0.90
CA PRO A 246 -19.46 4.42 0.69
C PRO A 246 -20.84 4.49 1.37
N ARG A 247 -21.04 5.52 2.18
CA ARG A 247 -22.30 5.77 2.89
C ARG A 247 -22.56 7.26 3.04
N ASP A 248 -23.54 7.75 2.29
CA ASP A 248 -23.88 9.19 2.29
C ASP A 248 -24.82 9.60 3.44
N THR A 249 -25.50 8.63 4.06
CA THR A 249 -26.48 8.89 5.12
C THR A 249 -25.96 8.45 6.48
N LYS A 250 -25.92 9.41 7.42
CA LYS A 250 -25.55 9.14 8.82
C LYS A 250 -26.48 8.09 9.43
N PRO A 251 -25.96 7.03 10.06
CA PRO A 251 -26.81 6.04 10.73
C PRO A 251 -27.53 6.68 11.93
N ASN A 252 -28.82 6.38 12.09
CA ASN A 252 -29.58 6.71 13.30
C ASN A 252 -29.49 5.52 14.26
N ILE A 253 -28.90 5.75 15.45
CA ILE A 253 -28.71 4.74 16.49
C ILE A 253 -30.04 4.08 16.92
N GLU A 254 -31.14 4.83 16.94
CA GLU A 254 -32.47 4.33 17.34
C GLU A 254 -32.99 3.20 16.42
N LYS A 255 -32.54 3.17 15.15
CA LYS A 255 -32.93 2.11 14.20
C LYS A 255 -32.26 0.77 14.48
N TYR A 256 -31.18 0.78 15.26
CA TYR A 256 -30.41 -0.41 15.65
C TYR A 256 -30.86 -0.95 17.01
N ASP A 257 -31.51 -0.11 17.83
CA ASP A 257 -31.95 -0.42 19.21
C ASP A 257 -33.41 -0.91 19.27
N ARG A 258 -33.78 -1.88 18.42
CA ARG A 258 -35.13 -2.48 18.44
C ARG A 258 -35.29 -3.50 19.58
N GLY A 259 -35.16 -3.03 20.81
CA GLY A 259 -35.58 -3.75 22.03
C GLY A 259 -34.69 -4.91 22.47
N ASN A 260 -33.53 -5.11 21.83
CA ASN A 260 -32.43 -5.91 22.34
C ASN A 260 -31.16 -5.09 22.10
N PRO A 261 -30.19 -5.07 23.04
CA PRO A 261 -28.91 -4.42 22.80
C PRO A 261 -28.36 -4.93 21.47
N PRO A 262 -27.91 -4.06 20.54
CA PRO A 262 -27.46 -4.51 19.23
C PRO A 262 -26.38 -5.57 19.45
N SER A 263 -26.72 -6.81 19.12
CA SER A 263 -25.75 -7.88 19.03
C SER A 263 -24.84 -7.52 17.85
N GLY A 264 -23.76 -6.80 18.12
CA GLY A 264 -22.71 -6.52 17.14
C GLY A 264 -22.55 -5.04 16.77
N GLY A 265 -21.31 -4.62 16.59
CA GLY A 265 -20.86 -3.26 16.26
C GLY A 265 -21.35 -2.66 14.93
N ALA A 266 -22.47 -3.11 14.36
CA ALA A 266 -22.97 -2.67 13.06
C ALA A 266 -23.34 -1.17 13.02
N TYR A 267 -23.81 -0.57 14.13
CA TYR A 267 -23.99 0.89 14.18
C TYR A 267 -22.65 1.62 14.04
N TRP A 268 -21.64 1.15 14.78
CA TRP A 268 -20.31 1.76 14.80
C TRP A 268 -19.57 1.58 13.48
N GLU A 269 -19.72 0.42 12.83
CA GLU A 269 -19.24 0.17 11.46
C GLU A 269 -19.89 1.14 10.46
N HIS A 270 -21.21 1.25 10.47
CA HIS A 270 -21.90 2.19 9.59
C HIS A 270 -21.59 3.66 9.90
N LEU A 271 -21.31 3.99 11.17
CA LEU A 271 -20.89 5.34 11.53
C LEU A 271 -19.48 5.61 10.99
N HIS A 272 -18.58 4.63 11.11
CA HIS A 272 -17.25 4.70 10.53
C HIS A 272 -17.32 4.86 9.00
N ASP A 273 -18.08 4.03 8.29
CA ASP A 273 -18.32 4.13 6.84
C ASP A 273 -18.80 5.53 6.42
N TYR A 274 -19.76 6.09 7.17
CA TYR A 274 -20.26 7.44 6.93
C TYR A 274 -19.17 8.50 7.14
N GLU A 275 -18.43 8.42 8.24
CA GLU A 275 -17.36 9.37 8.54
C GLU A 275 -16.23 9.31 7.50
N VAL A 276 -15.74 8.12 7.15
CA VAL A 276 -14.69 7.99 6.12
C VAL A 276 -15.19 8.44 4.75
N THR A 277 -16.47 8.25 4.43
CA THR A 277 -17.08 8.78 3.19
C THR A 277 -16.98 10.30 3.13
N LEU A 278 -17.32 11.01 4.22
CA LEU A 278 -17.15 12.47 4.30
C LEU A 278 -15.68 12.89 4.17
N LEU A 279 -14.79 12.16 4.87
CA LEU A 279 -13.37 12.47 4.92
C LEU A 279 -12.65 12.22 3.58
N ARG A 280 -13.09 11.25 2.78
CA ARG A 280 -12.63 11.08 1.39
C ARG A 280 -12.91 12.32 0.55
N GLY A 281 -14.07 12.96 0.76
CA GLY A 281 -14.40 14.25 0.14
C GLY A 281 -13.36 15.32 0.48
N VAL A 282 -13.05 15.47 1.77
CA VAL A 282 -12.01 16.40 2.24
C VAL A 282 -10.65 16.11 1.61
N PHE A 283 -10.25 14.83 1.57
CA PHE A 283 -8.98 14.42 0.96
C PHE A 283 -8.94 14.79 -0.53
N LEU A 284 -9.96 14.41 -1.31
CA LEU A 284 -10.01 14.71 -2.74
C LEU A 284 -10.06 16.21 -3.02
N ASP A 285 -10.73 17.01 -2.20
CA ASP A 285 -10.78 18.45 -2.38
C ASP A 285 -9.40 19.10 -2.19
N GLU A 286 -8.61 18.66 -1.21
CA GLU A 286 -7.22 19.10 -1.07
C GLU A 286 -6.33 18.64 -2.24
N MET A 287 -6.50 17.38 -2.69
CA MET A 287 -5.76 16.85 -3.84
C MET A 287 -6.11 17.61 -5.13
N ARG A 288 -7.39 17.89 -5.40
CA ARG A 288 -7.83 18.67 -6.58
C ARG A 288 -7.26 20.08 -6.57
N LYS A 289 -7.22 20.70 -5.39
CA LYS A 289 -6.71 22.06 -5.22
C LYS A 289 -5.20 22.15 -5.47
N SER A 290 -4.44 21.13 -5.07
CA SER A 290 -2.97 21.19 -5.03
C SER A 290 -2.28 20.38 -6.13
N GLU A 291 -2.83 19.23 -6.53
CA GLU A 291 -2.27 18.28 -7.49
C GLU A 291 -3.36 17.69 -8.41
N PRO A 292 -3.92 18.48 -9.36
CA PRO A 292 -4.98 18.00 -10.25
C PRO A 292 -4.54 16.83 -11.15
N THR A 293 -3.24 16.70 -11.45
CA THR A 293 -2.68 15.57 -12.20
C THR A 293 -2.75 14.27 -11.41
N TRP A 294 -2.59 14.32 -10.08
CA TRP A 294 -2.81 13.16 -9.20
C TRP A 294 -4.27 12.71 -9.30
N VAL A 295 -5.22 13.65 -9.29
CA VAL A 295 -6.67 13.36 -9.38
C VAL A 295 -7.02 12.78 -10.75
N ASN A 296 -6.41 13.27 -11.83
CA ASN A 296 -6.59 12.67 -13.14
C ASN A 296 -6.13 11.20 -13.18
N VAL A 297 -5.00 10.88 -12.54
CA VAL A 297 -4.56 9.48 -12.42
C VAL A 297 -5.54 8.69 -11.56
N PHE A 298 -6.00 9.23 -10.43
CA PHE A 298 -7.04 8.61 -9.61
C PHE A 298 -8.29 8.27 -10.45
N ASP A 299 -8.85 9.22 -11.18
CA ASP A 299 -10.08 9.00 -11.95
C ASP A 299 -9.89 8.01 -13.11
N THR A 300 -8.79 8.11 -13.86
CA THR A 300 -8.58 7.33 -15.09
C THR A 300 -8.10 5.89 -14.85
N SER A 301 -7.58 5.58 -13.66
CA SER A 301 -6.96 4.28 -13.39
C SER A 301 -7.76 3.33 -12.49
N ARG A 302 -9.07 3.60 -12.33
CA ARG A 302 -9.98 2.77 -11.53
C ARG A 302 -9.91 1.28 -11.89
N LEU A 303 -9.96 0.95 -13.17
CA LEU A 303 -9.97 -0.45 -13.63
C LEU A 303 -8.69 -1.20 -13.25
N ARG A 304 -7.54 -0.51 -13.22
CA ARG A 304 -6.25 -1.10 -12.77
C ARG A 304 -6.27 -1.40 -11.27
N ARG A 305 -6.81 -0.48 -10.46
CA ARG A 305 -6.98 -0.69 -9.01
C ARG A 305 -8.00 -1.78 -8.69
N ASP A 306 -9.10 -1.86 -9.44
CA ASP A 306 -10.07 -2.94 -9.28
C ASP A 306 -9.44 -4.30 -9.63
N PHE A 307 -8.65 -4.38 -10.72
CA PHE A 307 -7.92 -5.61 -11.06
C PHE A 307 -6.93 -6.03 -9.95
N ASP A 308 -6.14 -5.08 -9.46
CA ASP A 308 -5.24 -5.28 -8.31
C ASP A 308 -5.98 -5.78 -7.06
N THR A 309 -7.18 -5.28 -6.81
CA THR A 309 -8.04 -5.71 -5.70
C THR A 309 -8.56 -7.13 -5.91
N ALA A 310 -8.94 -7.46 -7.14
CA ALA A 310 -9.35 -8.82 -7.50
C ALA A 310 -8.21 -9.82 -7.28
N VAL A 311 -6.98 -9.46 -7.67
CA VAL A 311 -5.77 -10.28 -7.43
C VAL A 311 -5.41 -10.35 -5.94
N GLN A 312 -5.72 -9.33 -5.15
CA GLN A 312 -5.45 -9.35 -3.70
C GLN A 312 -6.44 -10.23 -2.91
N HIS A 313 -7.67 -10.42 -3.41
CA HIS A 313 -8.75 -11.09 -2.69
C HIS A 313 -9.35 -12.30 -3.44
N PHE A 314 -8.64 -12.82 -4.44
CA PHE A 314 -9.13 -13.90 -5.32
C PHE A 314 -9.47 -15.20 -4.57
N ASP A 315 -8.79 -15.47 -3.47
CA ASP A 315 -8.95 -16.65 -2.60
C ASP A 315 -10.02 -16.45 -1.51
N SER A 316 -10.50 -15.21 -1.32
CA SER A 316 -11.48 -14.90 -0.28
C SER A 316 -12.88 -15.37 -0.65
N GLY A 317 -13.32 -16.47 -0.03
CA GLY A 317 -14.66 -17.01 -0.24
C GLY A 317 -15.81 -16.04 0.09
N ILE A 318 -15.58 -15.04 0.94
CA ILE A 318 -16.59 -14.04 1.34
C ILE A 318 -16.91 -13.09 0.18
N VAL A 319 -15.89 -12.60 -0.51
CA VAL A 319 -16.02 -11.54 -1.53
C VAL A 319 -15.94 -12.05 -2.96
N ARG A 320 -15.61 -13.33 -3.14
CA ARG A 320 -15.47 -14.00 -4.44
C ARG A 320 -16.59 -13.71 -5.44
N HIS A 321 -17.85 -13.82 -5.03
CA HIS A 321 -18.99 -13.59 -5.92
C HIS A 321 -19.05 -12.15 -6.47
N ILE A 322 -18.53 -11.18 -5.71
CA ILE A 322 -18.42 -9.77 -6.13
C ILE A 322 -17.33 -9.64 -7.19
N ILE A 323 -16.19 -10.32 -6.98
CA ILE A 323 -15.07 -10.34 -7.94
C ILE A 323 -15.49 -11.03 -9.24
N GLU A 324 -16.14 -12.19 -9.17
CA GLU A 324 -16.62 -12.94 -10.34
C GLU A 324 -17.56 -12.09 -11.20
N LYS A 325 -18.52 -11.41 -10.58
CA LYS A 325 -19.42 -10.48 -11.27
C LYS A 325 -18.66 -9.33 -11.94
N TRP A 326 -17.70 -8.72 -11.23
CA TRP A 326 -16.88 -7.64 -11.80
C TRP A 326 -16.07 -8.12 -13.01
N VAL A 327 -15.47 -9.31 -12.94
CA VAL A 327 -14.71 -9.90 -14.05
C VAL A 327 -15.61 -10.16 -15.25
N GLU A 328 -16.83 -10.66 -15.04
CA GLU A 328 -17.83 -10.88 -16.10
C GLU A 328 -18.23 -9.57 -16.78
N ASP A 329 -18.53 -8.52 -16.01
CA ASP A 329 -18.85 -7.19 -16.53
C ASP A 329 -17.71 -6.64 -17.40
N VAL A 330 -16.46 -6.72 -16.92
CA VAL A 330 -15.28 -6.24 -17.66
C VAL A 330 -15.06 -7.04 -18.94
N THR A 331 -15.22 -8.36 -18.87
CA THR A 331 -15.09 -9.29 -20.02
C THR A 331 -16.14 -8.98 -21.08
N ALA A 332 -17.37 -8.66 -20.69
CA ALA A 332 -18.45 -8.26 -21.57
C ALA A 332 -18.23 -6.89 -22.25
N GLY A 333 -17.12 -6.20 -21.95
CA GLY A 333 -16.80 -4.91 -22.55
C GLY A 333 -17.47 -3.73 -21.85
N ASN A 334 -18.01 -3.92 -20.63
CA ASN A 334 -18.52 -2.80 -19.85
C ASN A 334 -17.37 -1.83 -19.54
N GLU A 335 -17.46 -0.59 -20.03
CA GLU A 335 -16.46 0.45 -19.80
C GLU A 335 -16.55 1.03 -18.38
N ASN A 336 -17.67 0.83 -17.69
CA ASN A 336 -17.93 1.35 -16.36
C ASN A 336 -18.53 0.27 -15.43
N PRO A 337 -17.81 -0.82 -15.13
CA PRO A 337 -18.27 -1.83 -14.19
C PRO A 337 -18.49 -1.22 -12.80
N GLN A 338 -19.30 -1.90 -11.97
CA GLN A 338 -19.45 -1.56 -10.56
C GLN A 338 -18.07 -1.44 -9.90
N ASN A 339 -17.82 -0.38 -9.14
CA ASN A 339 -16.53 -0.19 -8.47
C ASN A 339 -16.29 -1.32 -7.46
N LEU A 340 -15.28 -2.16 -7.73
CA LEU A 340 -14.99 -3.34 -6.93
C LEU A 340 -14.54 -2.92 -5.53
N ARG A 341 -13.62 -1.96 -5.45
CA ARG A 341 -13.11 -1.46 -4.16
C ARG A 341 -14.19 -0.88 -3.27
N ASP A 342 -15.11 -0.08 -3.82
CA ASP A 342 -16.25 0.45 -3.07
C ASP A 342 -17.15 -0.69 -2.53
N SER A 343 -17.33 -1.74 -3.33
CA SER A 343 -18.14 -2.92 -2.95
C SER A 343 -17.48 -3.74 -1.84
N LEU A 344 -16.15 -3.77 -1.81
CA LEU A 344 -15.36 -4.46 -0.78
C LEU A 344 -15.09 -3.58 0.45
N GLY A 345 -15.26 -2.27 0.33
CA GLY A 345 -14.92 -1.31 1.38
C GLY A 345 -13.41 -1.08 1.50
N CYS A 346 -12.67 -1.25 0.41
CA CYS A 346 -11.20 -1.15 0.36
C CYS A 346 -10.71 0.07 -0.42
#